data_AF-A0A0P4RI80-F1
#
_entry.id   AF-A0A0P4RI80-F1
#
_cell.length_a   1.000
_cell.length_b   1.000
_cell.length_c   1.000
_cell.angle_alpha   90.00
_cell.angle_beta   90.00
_cell.angle_gamma   90.00
#
_symmetry.space_group_name_H-M   'P 1'
#
loop_
_entity.id
_entity.type
_entity.pdbx_description
1 polymer ?
#
loop_
_entity_poly.entity_id
_entity_poly.type
_entity_poly.pdbx_seq_one_letter_code
_entity_poly.pdbx_strand_id
1 'polypeptide(L)'
;MKISTACRAALLAACALTVLAPTQALAAQAPACPNKAVAYLNAQDKQEDTEAAVDTAQRAYNEAKDDQAKLGKTVDTGGKLLRTFHDIYVDSRPVYDAIIKLDKAAQSGDAAATADAAVAEADAAQKVLDGAGQANSPHEEMARTSAKGLIERLRSDAETARKAILAKDVPARKTALDKAISDKAAADKDIRPKRDAYRDCLAKANG
;
A
#
# COMPACT_ATOMS: atom_id res chain seq x y z
N MET A 1 -8.84 7.55 16.64
CA MET A 1 -9.25 8.80 17.32
C MET A 1 -8.01 9.57 17.72
N LYS A 2 -7.84 10.82 17.25
CA LYS A 2 -6.67 11.66 17.58
C LYS A 2 -6.98 12.42 18.88
N ILE A 3 -6.19 12.18 19.92
CA ILE A 3 -6.24 12.96 21.17
C ILE A 3 -5.71 14.37 20.83
N SER A 4 -6.52 15.41 21.08
CA SER A 4 -6.14 16.79 20.74
C SER A 4 -4.93 17.25 21.57
N THR A 5 -4.15 18.18 21.03
CA THR A 5 -2.97 18.78 21.68
C THR A 5 -3.29 19.38 23.06
N ALA A 6 -4.52 19.85 23.28
CA ALA A 6 -4.99 20.31 24.59
C ALA A 6 -5.12 19.16 25.60
N CYS A 7 -5.51 17.97 25.15
CA CYS A 7 -5.64 16.79 26.01
C CYS A 7 -4.27 16.17 26.35
N ARG A 8 -3.27 16.28 25.47
CA ARG A 8 -1.86 15.96 25.79
C ARG A 8 -1.27 16.91 26.85
N ALA A 9 -1.58 18.21 26.77
CA ALA A 9 -1.15 19.19 27.76
C ALA A 9 -1.81 18.97 29.13
N ALA A 10 -3.09 18.57 29.15
CA ALA A 10 -3.80 18.22 30.38
C ALA A 10 -3.27 16.93 31.03
N LEU A 11 -2.87 15.91 30.24
CA LEU A 11 -2.19 14.72 30.77
C LEU A 11 -0.82 15.06 31.36
N LEU A 12 -0.03 15.93 30.71
CA LEU A 12 1.26 16.38 31.23
C LEU A 12 1.13 17.19 32.53
N ALA A 13 0.08 18.00 32.66
CA ALA A 13 -0.22 18.73 33.89
C ALA A 13 -0.75 17.82 35.02
N ALA A 14 -1.53 16.78 34.68
CA ALA A 14 -2.00 15.79 35.66
C ALA A 14 -0.87 14.88 36.16
N CYS A 15 0.14 14.60 35.32
CA CYS A 15 1.38 13.91 35.75
C CYS A 15 2.27 14.79 36.63
N ALA A 16 2.16 16.12 36.56
CA ALA A 16 2.90 17.03 37.44
C ALA A 16 2.31 17.14 38.86
N LEU A 17 1.00 16.88 39.03
CA LEU A 17 0.29 17.05 40.31
C LEU A 17 0.02 15.75 41.09
N THR A 18 0.29 14.58 40.50
CA THR A 18 0.15 13.28 41.18
C THR A 18 1.48 12.72 41.71
N VAL A 19 2.56 13.52 41.66
CA VAL A 19 3.86 13.21 42.31
C VAL A 19 3.81 13.50 43.83
N LEU A 20 2.78 12.97 44.50
CA LEU A 20 2.64 12.98 45.96
C LEU A 20 2.37 11.56 46.49
N ALA A 21 2.83 10.54 45.76
CA ALA A 21 3.00 9.19 46.27
C ALA A 21 4.45 8.75 45.97
N PRO A 22 5.26 8.50 47.00
CA PRO A 22 6.70 8.59 46.86
C PRO A 22 7.26 7.21 46.48
N THR A 23 7.44 6.94 45.18
CA THR A 23 8.37 5.91 44.72
C THR A 23 9.80 6.46 44.82
N GLN A 24 10.27 6.58 46.07
CA GLN A 24 11.55 7.19 46.49
C GLN A 24 12.81 6.40 46.06
N ALA A 25 12.75 5.60 45.00
CA ALA A 25 13.91 4.83 44.55
C ALA A 25 14.56 5.40 43.27
N LEU A 26 13.86 6.20 42.47
CA LEU A 26 14.43 6.75 41.21
C LEU A 26 14.64 8.26 41.19
N ALA A 27 14.06 9.04 42.12
CA ALA A 27 14.20 10.50 42.13
C ALA A 27 15.36 11.02 43.00
N ALA A 28 15.94 10.20 43.87
CA ALA A 28 17.01 10.61 44.78
C ALA A 28 18.44 10.32 44.25
N GLN A 29 18.58 9.63 43.12
CA GLN A 29 19.89 9.22 42.58
C GLN A 29 19.96 9.48 41.06
N ALA A 30 20.04 10.75 40.62
CA ALA A 30 20.81 11.17 39.43
C ALA A 30 20.70 12.69 39.10
N PRO A 31 20.89 13.64 40.05
CA PRO A 31 21.11 15.04 39.66
C PRO A 31 22.40 15.24 38.81
N ALA A 32 23.27 14.24 38.69
CA ALA A 32 24.56 14.33 38.00
C ALA A 32 24.52 14.21 36.47
N CYS A 33 23.44 13.67 35.87
CA CYS A 33 23.39 13.32 34.45
C CYS A 33 22.19 13.84 33.61
N PRO A 34 21.52 14.96 33.95
CA PRO A 34 20.27 15.36 33.29
C PRO A 34 20.42 15.58 31.78
N ASN A 35 21.51 16.21 31.33
CA ASN A 35 21.73 16.45 29.89
C ASN A 35 21.89 15.16 29.08
N LYS A 36 22.51 14.11 29.66
CA LYS A 36 22.72 12.83 28.98
C LYS A 36 21.44 12.01 28.98
N ALA A 37 20.66 12.08 30.06
CA ALA A 37 19.33 11.49 30.13
C ALA A 37 18.38 12.08 29.07
N VAL A 38 18.29 13.41 28.97
CA VAL A 38 17.47 14.10 27.95
C VAL A 38 17.93 13.76 26.54
N ALA A 39 19.24 13.74 26.27
CA ALA A 39 19.76 13.37 24.96
C ALA A 39 19.41 11.93 24.58
N TYR A 40 19.52 10.98 25.52
CA TYR A 40 19.13 9.59 25.32
C TYR A 40 17.63 9.44 25.06
N LEU A 41 16.77 10.05 25.89
CA LEU A 41 15.32 10.01 25.72
C LEU A 41 14.88 10.59 24.37
N ASN A 42 15.41 11.75 23.96
CA ASN A 42 15.12 12.35 22.66
C ASN A 42 15.52 11.44 21.48
N ALA A 43 16.63 10.70 21.61
CA ALA A 43 17.06 9.76 20.57
C ALA A 43 16.24 8.46 20.58
N GLN A 44 15.76 8.04 21.74
CA GLN A 44 14.80 6.95 21.88
C GLN A 44 13.46 7.29 21.24
N ASP A 45 12.88 8.45 21.58
CA ASP A 45 11.64 8.94 20.97
C ASP A 45 11.76 9.00 19.44
N LYS A 46 12.90 9.51 18.95
CA LYS A 46 13.19 9.56 17.51
C LYS A 46 13.28 8.17 16.88
N GLN A 47 13.87 7.19 17.57
CA GLN A 47 13.94 5.81 17.10
C GLN A 47 12.52 5.22 16.97
N GLU A 48 11.72 5.34 18.02
CA GLU A 48 10.33 4.85 18.06
C GLU A 48 9.46 5.51 16.96
N ASP A 49 9.60 6.83 16.76
CA ASP A 49 8.91 7.55 15.69
C ASP A 49 9.31 7.03 14.29
N THR A 50 10.59 6.75 14.06
CA THR A 50 11.06 6.22 12.77
C THR A 50 10.62 4.77 12.52
N GLU A 51 10.49 3.94 13.56
CA GLU A 51 9.93 2.60 13.46
C GLU A 51 8.46 2.65 13.02
N ALA A 52 7.65 3.47 13.68
CA ALA A 52 6.25 3.66 13.30
C ALA A 52 6.10 4.22 11.87
N ALA A 53 7.03 5.08 11.44
CA ALA A 53 7.06 5.60 10.07
C ALA A 53 7.36 4.51 9.03
N VAL A 54 8.30 3.61 9.30
CA VAL A 54 8.60 2.45 8.43
C VAL A 54 7.38 1.55 8.28
N ASP A 55 6.72 1.18 9.38
CA ASP A 55 5.52 0.32 9.34
C ASP A 55 4.37 0.96 8.54
N THR A 56 4.20 2.27 8.70
CA THR A 56 3.19 3.03 7.95
C THR A 56 3.52 3.10 6.46
N ALA A 57 4.78 3.38 6.11
CA ALA A 57 5.23 3.44 4.72
C ALA A 57 5.15 2.07 4.04
N GLN A 58 5.48 0.99 4.77
CA GLN A 58 5.42 -0.38 4.28
C GLN A 58 3.99 -0.80 3.97
N ARG A 59 3.03 -0.51 4.86
CA ARG A 59 1.61 -0.78 4.61
C ARG A 59 1.11 -0.05 3.38
N ALA A 60 1.40 1.24 3.26
CA ALA A 60 1.00 2.03 2.09
C ALA A 60 1.62 1.52 0.78
N TYR A 61 2.88 1.05 0.82
CA TYR A 61 3.52 0.44 -0.35
C TYR A 61 2.88 -0.90 -0.73
N ASN A 62 2.56 -1.75 0.25
CA ASN A 62 1.90 -3.02 0.01
C ASN A 62 0.49 -2.82 -0.57
N GLU A 63 -0.30 -1.90 0.00
CA GLU A 63 -1.63 -1.54 -0.54
C GLU A 63 -1.54 -1.06 -2.00
N ALA A 64 -0.56 -0.21 -2.32
CA ALA A 64 -0.33 0.25 -3.69
C ALA A 64 0.03 -0.90 -4.65
N LYS A 65 0.84 -1.86 -4.19
CA LYS A 65 1.19 -3.05 -4.98
C LYS A 65 0.02 -3.99 -5.19
N ASP A 66 -0.80 -4.20 -4.16
CA ASP A 66 -2.02 -5.00 -4.27
C ASP A 66 -2.99 -4.38 -5.26
N ASP A 67 -3.14 -3.05 -5.23
CA ASP A 67 -3.91 -2.29 -6.21
C ASP A 67 -3.36 -2.46 -7.63
N GLN A 68 -2.04 -2.37 -7.82
CA GLN A 68 -1.42 -2.61 -9.13
C GLN A 68 -1.63 -4.06 -9.62
N ALA A 69 -1.58 -5.04 -8.71
CA ALA A 69 -1.87 -6.44 -9.03
C ALA A 69 -3.33 -6.65 -9.46
N LYS A 70 -4.29 -5.94 -8.85
CA LYS A 70 -5.70 -5.97 -9.29
C LYS A 70 -5.85 -5.48 -10.72
N LEU A 71 -5.19 -4.38 -11.10
CA LEU A 71 -5.22 -3.87 -12.48
C LEU A 71 -4.62 -4.89 -13.46
N GLY A 72 -3.48 -5.50 -13.11
CA GLY A 72 -2.85 -6.55 -13.92
C GLY A 72 -3.76 -7.77 -14.14
N LYS A 73 -4.48 -8.20 -13.11
CA LYS A 73 -5.47 -9.28 -13.23
C LYS A 73 -6.60 -8.93 -14.19
N THR A 74 -7.07 -7.69 -14.21
CA THR A 74 -8.09 -7.23 -15.17
C THR A 74 -7.57 -7.34 -16.61
N VAL A 75 -6.32 -6.93 -16.86
CA VAL A 75 -5.66 -7.10 -18.17
C VAL A 75 -5.53 -8.57 -18.55
N ASP A 76 -5.13 -9.44 -17.62
CA ASP A 76 -5.01 -10.88 -17.88
C ASP A 76 -6.34 -11.52 -18.30
N THR A 77 -7.45 -11.10 -17.69
CA THR A 77 -8.80 -11.55 -18.06
C THR A 77 -9.14 -11.09 -19.48
N GLY A 78 -8.88 -9.83 -19.84
CA GLY A 78 -9.08 -9.33 -21.20
C GLY A 78 -8.20 -10.04 -22.24
N GLY A 79 -6.93 -10.29 -21.92
CA GLY A 79 -6.03 -11.05 -22.80
C GLY A 79 -6.49 -12.50 -23.05
N LYS A 80 -7.11 -13.16 -22.05
CA LYS A 80 -7.75 -14.47 -22.23
C LYS A 80 -8.99 -14.38 -23.11
N LEU A 81 -9.78 -13.32 -22.95
CA LEU A 81 -10.94 -13.05 -23.78
C LEU A 81 -10.52 -12.89 -25.25
N LEU A 82 -9.51 -12.06 -25.54
CA LEU A 82 -8.98 -11.90 -26.89
C LEU A 82 -8.55 -13.23 -27.52
N ARG A 83 -7.78 -14.07 -26.79
CA ARG A 83 -7.36 -15.38 -27.31
C ARG A 83 -8.54 -16.28 -27.64
N THR A 84 -9.55 -16.28 -26.77
CA THR A 84 -10.79 -17.05 -27.00
C THR A 84 -11.53 -16.55 -28.24
N PHE A 85 -11.57 -15.24 -28.48
CA PHE A 85 -12.19 -14.68 -29.69
C PHE A 85 -11.40 -14.99 -30.96
N HIS A 86 -10.08 -14.99 -30.90
CA HIS A 86 -9.23 -15.35 -32.03
C HIS A 86 -9.47 -16.80 -32.50
N ASP A 87 -9.84 -17.70 -31.58
CA ASP A 87 -10.19 -19.09 -31.90
C ASP A 87 -11.57 -19.23 -32.57
N ILE A 88 -12.45 -18.22 -32.45
CA ILE A 88 -13.84 -18.28 -32.95
C ILE A 88 -14.05 -17.37 -34.17
N TYR A 89 -13.42 -16.21 -34.20
CA TYR A 89 -13.66 -15.16 -35.20
C TYR A 89 -12.35 -14.59 -35.73
N VAL A 90 -12.18 -14.63 -37.05
CA VAL A 90 -10.99 -14.07 -37.74
C VAL A 90 -11.00 -12.53 -37.72
N ASP A 91 -12.16 -11.89 -37.63
CA ASP A 91 -12.30 -10.43 -37.55
C ASP A 91 -12.82 -9.97 -36.18
N SER A 92 -11.91 -9.96 -35.20
CA SER A 92 -12.17 -9.48 -33.83
C SER A 92 -11.53 -8.11 -33.55
N ARG A 93 -11.32 -7.29 -34.58
CA ARG A 93 -10.67 -5.97 -34.48
C ARG A 93 -11.19 -5.09 -33.33
N PRO A 94 -12.52 -4.95 -33.12
CA PRO A 94 -13.04 -4.15 -32.01
C PRO A 94 -12.58 -4.64 -30.62
N VAL A 95 -12.43 -5.96 -30.44
CA VAL A 95 -11.93 -6.56 -29.19
C VAL A 95 -10.43 -6.29 -29.04
N TYR A 96 -9.68 -6.36 -30.14
CA TYR A 96 -8.23 -6.08 -30.17
C TYR A 96 -7.90 -4.62 -29.81
N ASP A 97 -8.64 -3.65 -30.34
CA ASP A 97 -8.43 -2.23 -30.02
C ASP A 97 -8.78 -1.92 -28.55
N ALA A 98 -9.78 -2.61 -27.99
CA ALA A 98 -10.20 -2.44 -26.60
C ALA A 98 -9.15 -3.00 -25.61
N ILE A 99 -8.58 -4.18 -25.87
CA ILE A 99 -7.55 -4.75 -25.00
C ILE A 99 -6.26 -3.91 -24.99
N ILE A 100 -5.89 -3.28 -26.12
CA ILE A 100 -4.73 -2.36 -26.16
C ILE A 100 -4.98 -1.16 -25.24
N LYS A 101 -6.21 -0.62 -25.22
CA LYS A 101 -6.57 0.48 -24.33
C LYS A 101 -6.55 0.03 -22.86
N LEU A 102 -7.05 -1.17 -22.58
CA LEU A 102 -7.03 -1.77 -21.25
C LEU A 102 -5.60 -1.93 -20.72
N ASP A 103 -4.71 -2.54 -21.51
CA ASP A 103 -3.30 -2.74 -21.15
C ASP A 103 -2.58 -1.40 -20.90
N LYS A 104 -2.76 -0.40 -21.78
CA LYS A 104 -2.17 0.93 -21.60
C LYS A 104 -2.65 1.63 -20.32
N ALA A 105 -3.94 1.54 -20.01
CA ALA A 105 -4.51 2.14 -18.80
C ALA A 105 -4.00 1.44 -17.52
N ALA A 106 -3.84 0.12 -17.55
CA ALA A 106 -3.29 -0.62 -16.42
C ALA A 106 -1.79 -0.31 -16.22
N GLN A 107 -1.02 -0.20 -17.30
CA GLN A 107 0.40 0.18 -17.26
C GLN A 107 0.63 1.58 -16.69
N SER A 108 -0.28 2.53 -16.96
CA SER A 108 -0.22 3.86 -16.34
C SER A 108 -0.70 3.87 -14.89
N GLY A 109 -1.27 2.76 -14.38
CA GLY A 109 -1.86 2.68 -13.06
C GLY A 109 -3.17 3.46 -12.92
N ASP A 110 -3.79 3.86 -14.03
CA ASP A 110 -5.06 4.57 -14.03
C ASP A 110 -6.22 3.59 -13.85
N ALA A 111 -6.64 3.43 -12.59
CA ALA A 111 -7.70 2.53 -12.19
C ALA A 111 -9.05 2.82 -12.86
N ALA A 112 -9.40 4.10 -13.04
CA ALA A 112 -10.66 4.50 -13.66
C ALA A 112 -10.63 4.17 -15.15
N ALA A 113 -9.56 4.58 -15.85
CA ALA A 113 -9.39 4.26 -17.27
C ALA A 113 -9.28 2.74 -17.50
N THR A 114 -8.64 1.99 -16.60
CA THR A 114 -8.56 0.52 -16.67
C THR A 114 -9.95 -0.09 -16.59
N ALA A 115 -10.76 0.34 -15.64
CA ALA A 115 -12.12 -0.17 -15.50
C ALA A 115 -13.00 0.19 -16.70
N ASP A 116 -12.93 1.43 -17.19
CA ASP A 116 -13.72 1.87 -18.33
C ASP A 116 -13.31 1.12 -19.62
N ALA A 117 -12.01 0.89 -19.81
CA ALA A 117 -11.50 0.08 -20.92
C ALA A 117 -11.92 -1.39 -20.82
N ALA A 118 -11.90 -1.98 -19.63
CA ALA A 118 -12.36 -3.35 -19.40
C ALA A 118 -13.86 -3.52 -19.70
N VAL A 119 -14.70 -2.55 -19.31
CA VAL A 119 -16.12 -2.55 -19.67
C VAL A 119 -16.30 -2.42 -21.19
N ALA A 120 -15.56 -1.49 -21.83
CA ALA A 120 -15.63 -1.31 -23.27
C ALA A 120 -15.20 -2.57 -24.04
N GLU A 121 -14.19 -3.31 -23.55
CA GLU A 121 -13.78 -4.59 -24.12
C GLU A 121 -14.85 -5.66 -23.96
N ALA A 122 -15.43 -5.78 -22.75
CA ALA A 122 -16.52 -6.71 -22.48
C ALA A 122 -17.74 -6.45 -23.41
N ASP A 123 -18.08 -5.19 -23.64
CA ASP A 123 -19.19 -4.80 -24.51
C ASP A 123 -18.88 -5.03 -25.99
N ALA A 124 -17.65 -4.73 -26.43
CA ALA A 124 -17.21 -5.03 -27.79
C ALA A 124 -17.24 -6.54 -28.06
N ALA A 125 -16.75 -7.35 -27.11
CA ALA A 125 -16.78 -8.80 -27.18
C ALA A 125 -18.23 -9.34 -27.21
N GLN A 126 -19.10 -8.84 -26.33
CA GLN A 126 -20.51 -9.23 -26.31
C GLN A 126 -21.18 -8.93 -27.65
N LYS A 127 -20.94 -7.75 -28.24
CA LYS A 127 -21.49 -7.38 -29.54
C LYS A 127 -21.05 -8.33 -30.66
N VAL A 128 -19.79 -8.78 -30.65
CA VAL A 128 -19.30 -9.75 -31.63
C VAL A 128 -19.99 -11.11 -31.44
N LEU A 129 -20.21 -11.55 -30.19
CA LEU A 129 -20.96 -12.80 -29.93
C LEU A 129 -22.43 -12.72 -30.35
N ASP A 130 -23.09 -11.60 -30.09
CA ASP A 130 -24.51 -11.42 -30.40
C ASP A 130 -24.75 -11.31 -31.92
N GLY A 131 -23.79 -10.75 -32.65
CA GLY A 131 -23.81 -10.68 -34.11
C GLY A 131 -23.42 -11.99 -34.81
N ALA A 132 -22.83 -12.92 -34.07
CA ALA A 132 -22.46 -14.22 -34.61
C ALA A 132 -23.67 -15.17 -34.63
N GLY A 133 -23.89 -15.84 -35.77
CA GLY A 133 -24.96 -16.82 -35.94
C GLY A 133 -24.87 -18.02 -34.99
N GLN A 134 -25.58 -19.12 -35.25
CA GLN A 134 -25.43 -20.32 -34.42
C GLN A 134 -24.03 -20.93 -34.55
N ALA A 135 -23.58 -21.61 -33.49
CA ALA A 135 -22.34 -22.37 -33.52
C ALA A 135 -22.41 -23.49 -34.56
N ASN A 136 -21.38 -23.62 -35.39
CA ASN A 136 -21.32 -24.61 -36.46
C ASN A 136 -20.57 -25.88 -36.04
N SER A 137 -20.03 -25.92 -34.82
CA SER A 137 -19.34 -27.09 -34.26
C SER A 137 -19.38 -27.10 -32.72
N PRO A 138 -19.21 -28.28 -32.08
CA PRO A 138 -19.07 -28.37 -30.63
C PRO A 138 -17.90 -27.56 -30.07
N HIS A 139 -16.81 -27.42 -30.84
CA HIS A 139 -15.67 -26.60 -30.44
C HIS A 139 -16.06 -25.11 -30.40
N GLU A 140 -16.79 -24.64 -31.40
CA GLU A 140 -17.26 -23.25 -31.44
C GLU A 140 -18.22 -22.96 -30.27
N GLU A 141 -19.10 -23.91 -29.95
CA GLU A 141 -20.03 -23.81 -28.81
C GLU A 141 -19.27 -23.69 -27.48
N MET A 142 -18.28 -24.56 -27.22
CA MET A 142 -17.43 -24.48 -26.02
C MET A 142 -16.69 -23.14 -25.91
N ALA A 143 -16.16 -22.65 -27.02
CA ALA A 143 -15.44 -21.40 -27.06
C ALA A 143 -16.38 -20.20 -26.80
N ARG A 144 -17.62 -20.24 -27.32
CA ARG A 144 -18.67 -19.24 -27.02
C ARG A 144 -19.07 -19.24 -25.55
N THR A 145 -19.27 -20.40 -24.94
CA THR A 145 -19.55 -20.50 -23.49
C THR A 145 -18.41 -19.91 -22.67
N SER A 146 -17.16 -20.22 -23.04
CA SER A 146 -15.97 -19.69 -22.37
C SER A 146 -15.88 -18.17 -22.51
N ALA A 147 -16.16 -17.64 -23.71
CA ALA A 147 -16.17 -16.21 -23.97
C ALA A 147 -17.22 -15.48 -23.11
N LYS A 148 -18.44 -16.01 -22.98
CA LYS A 148 -19.47 -15.45 -22.09
C LYS A 148 -19.01 -15.37 -20.63
N GLY A 149 -18.43 -16.45 -20.11
CA GLY A 149 -17.90 -16.45 -18.74
C GLY A 149 -16.76 -15.45 -18.53
N LEU A 150 -15.91 -15.24 -19.55
CA LEU A 150 -14.84 -14.25 -19.51
C LEU A 150 -15.36 -12.80 -19.59
N ILE A 151 -16.42 -12.53 -20.36
CA ILE A 151 -17.09 -11.22 -20.42
C ILE A 151 -17.65 -10.83 -19.05
N GLU A 152 -18.39 -11.73 -18.42
CA GLU A 152 -18.94 -11.52 -17.08
C GLU A 152 -17.83 -11.25 -16.05
N ARG A 153 -16.76 -12.06 -16.11
CA ARG A 153 -15.61 -11.90 -15.24
C ARG A 153 -14.88 -10.57 -15.48
N LEU A 154 -14.72 -10.15 -16.74
CA LEU A 154 -14.05 -8.90 -17.07
C LEU A 154 -14.82 -7.69 -16.52
N ARG A 155 -16.15 -7.71 -16.57
CA ARG A 155 -17.00 -6.69 -15.93
C ARG A 155 -16.83 -6.68 -14.41
N SER A 156 -16.77 -7.84 -13.76
CA SER A 156 -16.50 -7.92 -12.31
C SER A 156 -15.09 -7.45 -11.93
N ASP A 157 -14.08 -7.81 -12.71
CA ASP A 157 -12.70 -7.34 -12.53
C ASP A 157 -12.59 -5.82 -12.80
N ALA A 158 -13.45 -5.24 -13.66
CA ALA A 158 -13.53 -3.79 -13.87
C ALA A 158 -14.03 -3.04 -12.61
N GLU A 159 -15.06 -3.55 -11.93
CA GLU A 159 -15.51 -2.98 -10.65
C GLU A 159 -14.42 -3.07 -9.57
N THR A 160 -13.65 -4.16 -9.59
CA THR A 160 -12.50 -4.33 -8.70
C THR A 160 -11.39 -3.32 -9.03
N ALA A 161 -11.11 -3.10 -10.32
CA ALA A 161 -10.16 -2.09 -10.77
C ALA A 161 -10.58 -0.68 -10.32
N ARG A 162 -11.87 -0.32 -10.36
CA ARG A 162 -12.34 0.99 -9.86
C ARG A 162 -12.06 1.24 -8.39
N LYS A 163 -11.89 0.19 -7.59
CA LYS A 163 -11.58 0.30 -6.16
C LYS A 163 -10.08 0.47 -5.90
N ALA A 164 -9.23 0.30 -6.91
CA ALA A 164 -7.80 0.59 -6.80
C ALA A 164 -7.58 2.11 -6.80
N ILE A 165 -6.91 2.62 -5.77
CA ILE A 165 -6.71 4.08 -5.58
C ILE A 165 -5.23 4.42 -5.70
N LEU A 166 -4.34 3.51 -5.28
CA LEU A 166 -2.92 3.78 -5.09
C LEU A 166 -2.02 3.18 -6.19
N ALA A 167 -2.57 2.53 -7.22
CA ALA A 167 -1.81 1.79 -8.22
C ALA A 167 -0.74 2.64 -8.96
N LYS A 168 -1.07 3.89 -9.33
CA LYS A 168 -0.12 4.81 -9.97
C LYS A 168 0.98 5.33 -9.04
N ASP A 169 0.76 5.27 -7.73
CA ASP A 169 1.68 5.83 -6.73
C ASP A 169 2.79 4.84 -6.34
N VAL A 170 2.79 3.60 -6.84
CA VAL A 170 3.75 2.56 -6.44
C VAL A 170 5.21 3.04 -6.43
N PRO A 171 5.74 3.75 -7.46
CA PRO A 171 7.10 4.27 -7.42
C PRO A 171 7.32 5.29 -6.29
N ALA A 172 6.37 6.21 -6.08
CA ALA A 172 6.45 7.20 -5.02
C ALA A 172 6.37 6.57 -3.62
N ARG A 173 5.50 5.56 -3.43
CA ARG A 173 5.40 4.80 -2.17
C ARG A 173 6.66 4.01 -1.86
N LYS A 174 7.29 3.43 -2.89
CA LYS A 174 8.60 2.77 -2.75
C LYS A 174 9.66 3.75 -2.26
N THR A 175 9.78 4.92 -2.89
CA THR A 175 10.73 5.96 -2.46
C THR A 175 10.47 6.42 -1.02
N ALA A 176 9.20 6.56 -0.62
CA ALA A 176 8.84 6.91 0.75
C ALA A 176 9.24 5.83 1.77
N LEU A 177 9.04 4.54 1.44
CA LEU A 177 9.49 3.41 2.25
C LEU A 177 11.01 3.37 2.37
N ASP A 178 11.73 3.48 1.26
CA ASP A 178 13.19 3.47 1.24
C ASP A 178 13.77 4.62 2.10
N LYS A 179 13.15 5.80 2.03
CA LYS A 179 13.49 6.93 2.90
C LYS A 179 13.23 6.63 4.38
N ALA A 180 12.07 6.07 4.74
CA ALA A 180 11.74 5.73 6.12
C ALA A 180 12.73 4.71 6.71
N ILE A 181 13.12 3.69 5.92
CA ILE A 181 14.13 2.70 6.31
C ILE A 181 15.48 3.38 6.57
N SER A 182 15.89 4.30 5.68
CA SER A 182 17.12 5.08 5.86
C SER A 182 17.09 5.95 7.11
N ASP A 183 15.97 6.62 7.38
CA ASP A 183 15.78 7.48 8.55
C ASP A 183 15.84 6.65 9.86
N LYS A 184 15.23 5.46 9.86
CA LYS A 184 15.34 4.49 10.97
C LYS A 184 16.79 4.06 11.20
N ALA A 185 17.51 3.68 10.16
CA ALA A 185 18.90 3.28 10.27
C ALA A 185 19.78 4.42 10.85
N ALA A 186 19.48 5.67 10.52
CA ALA A 186 20.15 6.83 11.10
C ALA A 186 19.80 7.03 12.59
N ALA A 187 18.54 6.84 12.99
CA ALA A 187 18.11 6.92 14.39
C ALA A 187 18.72 5.79 15.24
N ASP A 188 18.74 4.55 14.74
CA ASP A 188 19.37 3.39 15.37
C ASP A 188 20.87 3.61 15.60
N LYS A 189 21.55 4.28 14.65
CA LYS A 189 22.96 4.64 14.78
C LYS A 189 23.20 5.74 15.82
N ASP A 190 22.25 6.67 15.94
CA ASP A 190 22.34 7.84 16.80
C ASP A 190 22.03 7.53 18.27
N ILE A 191 21.14 6.58 18.55
CA ILE A 191 20.75 6.24 19.94
C ILE A 191 21.88 5.56 20.72
N ARG A 192 22.68 4.70 20.08
CA ARG A 192 23.74 3.92 20.75
C ARG A 192 24.77 4.80 21.48
N PRO A 193 25.44 5.79 20.86
CA PRO A 193 26.39 6.64 21.56
C PRO A 193 25.74 7.46 22.68
N LYS A 194 24.47 7.87 22.53
CA LYS A 194 23.74 8.62 23.57
C LYS A 194 23.40 7.76 24.78
N ARG A 195 22.99 6.52 24.54
CA ARG A 195 22.76 5.52 25.59
C ARG A 195 24.04 5.21 26.34
N ASP A 196 25.14 4.99 25.62
CA ASP A 196 26.43 4.66 26.21
C ASP A 196 26.96 5.85 27.04
N ALA A 197 26.85 7.09 26.53
CA ALA A 197 27.18 8.30 27.28
C ALA A 197 26.33 8.50 28.54
N TYR A 198 25.05 8.12 28.50
CA TYR A 198 24.19 8.15 29.69
C TYR A 198 24.62 7.11 30.72
N ARG A 199 24.89 5.87 30.30
CA ARG A 199 25.40 4.79 31.16
C ARG A 199 26.72 5.16 31.82
N ASP A 200 27.68 5.71 31.06
CA ASP A 200 28.97 6.15 31.57
C ASP A 200 28.83 7.27 32.60
N CYS A 201 27.89 8.19 32.38
CA CYS A 201 27.61 9.26 33.33
C CYS A 201 27.05 8.69 34.65
N LEU A 202 26.09 7.77 34.57
CA LEU A 202 25.53 7.11 35.75
C LEU A 202 26.59 6.32 36.52
N ALA A 203 27.48 5.61 35.82
CA ALA A 203 28.58 4.88 36.45
C ALA A 203 29.53 5.80 37.22
N LYS A 204 29.88 6.96 36.65
CA LYS A 204 30.73 7.98 37.31
C LYS A 204 30.04 8.69 38.49
N ALA A 205 28.72 8.75 38.49
CA ALA A 205 27.95 9.40 39.55
C ALA A 205 27.74 8.48 40.78
N ASN A 206 27.87 7.16 40.60
CA ASN A 206 27.54 6.15 41.61
C ASN A 206 28.75 5.33 42.09
N GLY A 207 29.96 5.59 41.58
CA GLY A 207 31.22 4.96 41.97
C GLY A 207 32.24 6.00 42.40
#